data_AF-A0A0S8KUN4-F1
#
_entry.id   AF-A0A0S8KUN4-F1
#
_cell.length_a   1.000
_cell.length_b   1.000
_cell.length_c   1.000
_cell.angle_alpha   90.00
_cell.angle_beta   90.00
_cell.angle_gamma   90.00
#
_symmetry.space_group_name_H-M   'P 1'
#
loop_
_entity.id
_entity.type
_entity.pdbx_description
1 polymer ?
#
loop_
_entity_poly.entity_id
_entity_poly.type
_entity_poly.pdbx_seq_one_letter_code
_entity_poly.pdbx_strand_id
1 'polypeptide(L)'
;MAIEINPEDSQVVDNSADIHGGLEPDSGFIRDPSPEHNAVPDTESEPASGPVPDVENVPRGAQLRAELSRILSMVSERESLGHYWQDPKNDYAKYRRIQLQSRLSAELEKLLRYKPYLDKEVERCVRNLERIRSDLQKLNLTEPMEYYLEAERLQQIQYYEAVCDREAVYWTLKRVQAALGSSGIGGFAVRDPFTPNVPIYSPSREPEIHPGGLGEEVDGLLSLGPLDKNSRQR
;
A
#
# COMPACT_ATOMS: atom_id res chain seq x y z
N MET A 1 -28.96 7.98 48.42
CA MET A 1 -28.31 9.30 48.27
C MET A 1 -26.92 9.20 48.86
N ALA A 2 -25.93 9.70 48.11
CA ALA A 2 -24.56 10.08 48.45
C ALA A 2 -23.70 9.11 49.30
N ILE A 3 -22.70 8.50 48.65
CA ILE A 3 -21.43 8.15 49.29
C ILE A 3 -20.45 9.26 48.89
N GLU A 4 -20.16 10.14 49.85
CA GLU A 4 -19.08 11.12 49.76
C GLU A 4 -17.75 10.42 50.03
N ILE A 5 -16.82 10.48 49.08
CA ILE A 5 -15.44 10.05 49.26
C ILE A 5 -14.61 11.34 49.36
N ASN A 6 -14.11 11.63 50.56
CA ASN A 6 -13.10 12.67 50.76
C ASN A 6 -11.75 12.18 50.22
N PRO A 7 -11.03 13.01 49.45
CA PRO A 7 -9.65 12.78 49.09
C PRO A 7 -8.72 13.26 50.23
N GLU A 8 -7.49 12.77 50.23
CA GLU A 8 -6.40 13.07 51.18
C GLU A 8 -6.29 12.09 52.36
N ASP A 9 -5.58 10.99 52.12
CA ASP A 9 -4.49 10.59 53.02
C ASP A 9 -3.42 9.80 52.26
N SER A 10 -2.41 10.58 51.90
CA SER A 10 -0.98 10.27 51.83
C SER A 10 -0.55 8.99 52.57
N GLN A 11 0.23 8.12 51.90
CA GLN A 11 1.60 7.86 52.35
C GLN A 11 2.42 7.05 51.35
N VAL A 12 3.59 7.61 51.07
CA VAL A 12 4.73 7.10 50.32
C VAL A 12 5.44 6.04 51.17
N VAL A 13 5.78 4.89 50.59
CA VAL A 13 6.79 3.99 51.18
C VAL A 13 7.67 3.43 50.07
N ASP A 14 8.90 3.95 50.02
CA ASP A 14 10.05 3.36 49.33
C ASP A 14 10.39 2.01 49.97
N ASN A 15 10.63 0.99 49.15
CA ASN A 15 11.33 -0.22 49.57
C ASN A 15 12.41 -0.56 48.54
N SER A 16 13.56 0.09 48.73
CA SER A 16 14.86 -0.37 48.28
C SER A 16 15.25 -1.63 49.06
N ALA A 17 15.64 -2.68 48.35
CA ALA A 17 16.33 -3.83 48.92
C ALA A 17 17.55 -4.18 48.07
N ASP A 18 18.68 -3.63 48.51
CA ASP A 18 20.04 -4.09 48.21
C ASP A 18 20.22 -5.53 48.70
N ILE A 19 20.72 -6.41 47.84
CA ILE A 19 21.32 -7.68 48.27
C ILE A 19 22.75 -7.73 47.72
N HIS A 20 23.70 -7.46 48.62
CA HIS A 20 25.11 -7.75 48.48
C HIS A 20 25.43 -9.15 49.02
N GLY A 21 26.34 -9.85 48.33
CA GLY A 21 27.06 -11.04 48.80
C GLY A 21 27.17 -12.07 47.67
N GLY A 22 28.30 -12.34 47.03
CA GLY A 22 29.70 -12.23 47.45
C GLY A 22 30.27 -13.64 47.61
N LEU A 23 31.31 -13.97 46.81
CA LEU A 23 32.36 -14.99 46.96
C LEU A 23 32.49 -15.98 45.77
N GLU A 24 33.52 -15.75 44.96
CA GLU A 24 34.28 -16.82 44.30
C GLU A 24 35.19 -17.53 45.33
N PRO A 25 35.69 -18.74 45.02
CA PRO A 25 37.10 -18.79 44.61
C PRO A 25 37.47 -19.81 43.51
N ASP A 26 38.52 -19.42 42.80
CA ASP A 26 39.46 -20.14 41.94
C ASP A 26 39.90 -21.55 42.43
N SER A 27 40.12 -22.47 41.49
CA SER A 27 41.47 -23.02 41.18
C SER A 27 41.46 -24.25 40.26
N GLY A 28 42.01 -24.07 39.05
CA GLY A 28 43.15 -24.81 38.49
C GLY A 28 42.98 -26.28 38.07
N PHE A 29 43.11 -26.55 36.76
CA PHE A 29 43.99 -27.63 36.28
C PHE A 29 44.57 -27.29 34.90
N ILE A 30 45.90 -27.19 34.85
CA ILE A 30 46.74 -26.99 33.66
C ILE A 30 47.00 -28.35 33.02
N ARG A 31 46.98 -28.44 31.67
CA ARG A 31 47.99 -29.15 30.85
C ARG A 31 47.74 -28.98 29.35
N ASP A 32 48.53 -28.11 28.76
CA ASP A 32 49.03 -28.26 27.38
C ASP A 32 50.17 -29.29 27.38
N PRO A 33 50.37 -30.03 26.27
CA PRO A 33 51.38 -29.58 25.30
C PRO A 33 50.99 -29.80 23.81
N SER A 34 51.18 -28.76 23.00
CA SER A 34 51.45 -28.83 21.53
C SER A 34 52.84 -29.44 21.23
N PRO A 35 53.28 -29.74 19.98
CA PRO A 35 52.80 -29.29 18.66
C PRO A 35 52.81 -30.34 17.49
N GLU A 36 52.44 -29.87 16.30
CA GLU A 36 52.71 -30.40 14.94
C GLU A 36 51.70 -31.36 14.29
N HIS A 37 50.85 -30.83 13.40
CA HIS A 37 50.91 -31.12 11.96
C HIS A 37 49.91 -30.25 11.17
N ASN A 38 50.43 -29.63 10.11
CA ASN A 38 49.71 -28.86 9.11
C ASN A 38 48.61 -29.67 8.42
N ALA A 39 47.40 -29.14 8.37
CA ALA A 39 46.47 -29.34 7.25
C ALA A 39 45.44 -28.20 7.27
N VAL A 40 45.64 -27.23 6.38
CA VAL A 40 44.61 -26.26 5.98
C VAL A 40 43.57 -27.03 5.15
N PRO A 41 42.27 -26.89 5.42
CA PRO A 41 41.27 -26.95 4.37
C PRO A 41 40.70 -25.54 4.19
N ASP A 42 40.78 -25.08 2.94
CA ASP A 42 40.16 -23.86 2.45
C ASP A 42 38.68 -23.80 2.86
N THR A 43 38.37 -22.97 3.87
CA THR A 43 37.01 -22.51 4.09
C THR A 43 36.71 -21.49 3.01
N GLU A 44 36.08 -21.97 1.94
CA GLU A 44 35.44 -21.15 0.93
C GLU A 44 34.64 -20.05 1.62
N SER A 45 35.00 -18.82 1.25
CA SER A 45 34.42 -17.60 1.77
C SER A 45 32.92 -17.62 1.53
N GLU A 46 32.13 -17.62 2.61
CA GLU A 46 30.73 -17.23 2.51
C GLU A 46 30.68 -15.86 1.81
N PRO A 47 29.85 -15.68 0.77
CA PRO A 47 29.67 -14.35 0.22
C PRO A 47 29.08 -13.49 1.34
N ALA A 48 29.88 -12.52 1.79
CA ALA A 48 29.42 -11.48 2.70
C ALA A 48 28.09 -10.97 2.18
N SER A 49 27.01 -11.30 2.89
CA SER A 49 25.71 -10.72 2.63
C SER A 49 25.90 -9.23 2.79
N GLY A 50 25.92 -8.53 1.65
CA GLY A 50 25.99 -7.08 1.63
C GLY A 50 24.87 -6.51 2.51
N PRO A 51 25.00 -5.24 2.95
CA PRO A 51 23.96 -4.61 3.74
C PRO A 51 22.63 -4.74 3.00
N VAL A 52 21.73 -5.56 3.55
CA VAL A 52 20.36 -5.68 3.06
C VAL A 52 19.80 -4.26 3.13
N PRO A 53 19.36 -3.65 2.01
CA PRO A 53 18.84 -2.30 2.04
C PRO A 53 17.66 -2.29 3.00
N ASP A 54 17.74 -1.46 4.05
CA ASP A 54 16.73 -1.24 5.09
C ASP A 54 15.29 -1.49 4.59
N VAL A 55 14.83 -2.74 4.72
CA VAL A 55 13.44 -3.13 4.42
C VAL A 55 12.54 -2.74 5.59
N GLU A 56 13.11 -2.26 6.70
CA GLU A 56 12.43 -2.13 7.98
C GLU A 56 11.46 -0.95 8.09
N ASN A 57 11.43 0.00 7.14
CA ASN A 57 10.62 1.22 7.29
C ASN A 57 9.69 1.49 6.10
N VAL A 58 8.88 0.51 5.68
CA VAL A 58 7.73 0.78 4.80
C VAL A 58 6.54 1.19 5.67
N PRO A 59 6.05 2.45 5.57
CA PRO A 59 4.94 2.91 6.38
C PRO A 59 3.65 2.17 6.01
N ARG A 60 2.76 2.00 6.99
CA ARG A 60 1.49 1.30 6.83
C ARG A 60 0.31 2.11 7.35
N GLY A 61 -0.89 1.75 6.89
CA GLY A 61 -2.14 2.30 7.38
C GLY A 61 -2.16 3.83 7.37
N ALA A 62 -2.38 4.44 8.54
CA ALA A 62 -2.52 5.90 8.66
C ALA A 62 -1.26 6.67 8.23
N GLN A 63 -0.07 6.13 8.54
CA GLN A 63 1.20 6.76 8.19
C GLN A 63 1.39 6.77 6.66
N LEU A 64 1.12 5.63 6.01
CA LEU A 64 1.17 5.53 4.55
C LEU A 64 0.17 6.48 3.91
N ARG A 65 -1.08 6.51 4.39
CA ARG A 65 -2.11 7.42 3.86
C ARG A 65 -1.71 8.90 3.95
N ALA A 66 -1.11 9.31 5.06
CA ALA A 66 -0.61 10.68 5.23
C ALA A 66 0.50 11.00 4.23
N GLU A 67 1.46 10.08 4.03
CA GLU A 67 2.54 10.25 3.08
C GLU A 67 2.04 10.31 1.63
N LEU A 68 1.16 9.38 1.24
CA LEU A 68 0.55 9.38 -0.10
C LEU A 68 -0.25 10.66 -0.36
N SER A 69 -0.99 11.15 0.63
CA SER A 69 -1.72 12.43 0.52
C SER A 69 -0.78 13.61 0.30
N ARG A 70 0.35 13.65 1.01
CA ARG A 70 1.40 14.66 0.80
C ARG A 70 1.97 14.60 -0.62
N ILE A 71 2.24 13.40 -1.13
CA ILE A 71 2.74 13.19 -2.50
C ILE A 71 1.72 13.66 -3.53
N LEU A 72 0.45 13.28 -3.37
CA LEU A 72 -0.64 13.69 -4.27
C LEU A 72 -0.88 15.20 -4.26
N SER A 73 -0.65 15.87 -3.13
CA SER A 73 -0.68 17.33 -3.04
C SER A 73 0.44 17.96 -3.89
N MET A 74 1.67 17.45 -3.82
CA MET A 74 2.78 17.91 -4.67
C MET A 74 2.51 17.65 -6.16
N VAL A 75 1.88 16.53 -6.50
CA VAL A 75 1.44 16.24 -7.87
C VAL A 75 0.42 17.27 -8.34
N SER A 76 -0.60 17.54 -7.54
CA SER A 76 -1.67 18.50 -7.87
C SER A 76 -1.12 19.92 -8.02
N GLU A 77 -0.17 20.32 -7.16
CA GLU A 77 0.53 21.61 -7.28
C GLU A 77 1.33 21.69 -8.59
N ARG A 78 2.01 20.61 -8.98
CA ARG A 78 2.76 20.60 -10.25
C ARG A 78 1.82 20.64 -11.45
N GLU A 79 0.70 19.92 -11.39
CA GLU A 79 -0.34 19.92 -12.43
C GLU A 79 -0.93 21.32 -12.62
N SER A 80 -1.24 22.04 -11.53
CA SER A 80 -1.79 23.40 -11.59
C SER A 80 -0.79 24.41 -12.16
N LEU A 81 0.51 24.23 -11.89
CA LEU A 81 1.56 25.03 -12.51
C LEU A 81 1.60 24.86 -14.03
N GLY A 82 1.07 23.75 -14.57
CA GLY A 82 0.95 23.43 -16.01
C GLY A 82 0.31 24.53 -16.86
N HIS A 83 -0.51 25.40 -16.28
CA HIS A 83 -1.17 26.51 -16.99
C HIS A 83 -0.32 27.79 -17.08
N TYR A 84 0.71 27.93 -16.25
CA TYR A 84 1.50 29.16 -16.13
C TYR A 84 2.79 29.16 -16.97
N TRP A 85 3.13 28.06 -17.66
CA TRP A 85 4.32 27.93 -18.53
C TRP A 85 4.25 28.76 -19.80
N GLN A 86 3.04 29.16 -20.19
CA GLN A 86 2.82 29.99 -21.38
C GLN A 86 3.26 31.43 -21.14
N ASP A 87 3.46 31.85 -19.89
CA ASP A 87 4.03 33.15 -19.56
C ASP A 87 5.55 33.03 -19.37
N PRO A 88 6.36 33.44 -20.38
CA PRO A 88 7.82 33.38 -20.29
C PRO A 88 8.40 34.32 -19.23
N LYS A 89 7.61 35.18 -18.59
CA LYS A 89 8.04 36.08 -17.51
C LYS A 89 7.82 35.48 -16.11
N ASN A 90 7.18 34.31 -16.01
CA ASN A 90 6.90 33.69 -14.72
C ASN A 90 8.05 32.77 -14.27
N ASP A 91 9.19 33.38 -13.94
CA ASP A 91 10.38 32.68 -13.45
C ASP A 91 10.10 31.88 -12.16
N TYR A 92 9.14 32.33 -11.35
CA TYR A 92 8.70 31.62 -10.15
C TYR A 92 8.06 30.27 -10.49
N ALA A 93 7.08 30.25 -11.41
CA ALA A 93 6.45 29.00 -11.84
C ALA A 93 7.46 28.04 -12.46
N LYS A 94 8.41 28.60 -13.24
CA LYS A 94 9.52 27.83 -13.82
C LYS A 94 10.35 27.13 -12.75
N TYR A 95 10.85 27.90 -11.79
CA TYR A 95 11.67 27.39 -10.69
C TYR A 95 10.91 26.40 -9.81
N ARG A 96 9.65 26.68 -9.47
CA ARG A 96 8.83 25.83 -8.61
C ARG A 96 8.59 24.44 -9.22
N ARG A 97 8.39 24.32 -10.54
CA ARG A 97 8.25 22.99 -11.18
C ARG A 97 9.52 22.19 -11.16
N ILE A 98 10.68 22.83 -11.35
CA ILE A 98 11.97 22.14 -11.28
C ILE A 98 12.15 21.56 -9.88
N GLN A 99 11.83 22.34 -8.83
CA GLN A 99 11.83 21.85 -7.45
C GLN A 99 10.85 20.69 -7.24
N LEU A 100 9.60 20.83 -7.68
CA LEU A 100 8.58 19.78 -7.54
C LEU A 100 8.95 18.52 -8.34
N GLN A 101 9.55 18.67 -9.52
CA GLN A 101 10.02 17.55 -10.32
C GLN A 101 11.13 16.77 -9.60
N SER A 102 12.13 17.46 -9.05
CA SER A 102 13.20 16.81 -8.28
C SER A 102 12.67 16.12 -7.01
N ARG A 103 11.69 16.73 -6.32
CA ARG A 103 11.07 16.11 -5.14
C ARG A 103 10.24 14.89 -5.52
N LEU A 104 9.38 15.01 -6.54
CA LEU A 104 8.53 13.92 -7.00
C LEU A 104 9.33 12.75 -7.59
N SER A 105 10.49 12.98 -8.21
CA SER A 105 11.37 11.88 -8.63
C SER A 105 11.92 11.10 -7.44
N ALA A 106 12.31 11.77 -6.35
CA ALA A 106 12.75 11.09 -5.14
C ALA A 106 11.62 10.29 -4.47
N GLU A 107 10.40 10.85 -4.44
CA GLU A 107 9.24 10.11 -3.92
C GLU A 107 8.85 8.93 -4.82
N LEU A 108 9.00 9.05 -6.15
CA LEU A 108 8.75 7.95 -7.08
C LEU A 108 9.67 6.75 -6.78
N GLU A 109 10.96 6.99 -6.53
CA GLU A 109 11.90 5.93 -6.16
C GLU A 109 11.49 5.21 -4.87
N LYS A 110 10.98 5.94 -3.87
CA LYS A 110 10.46 5.33 -2.64
C LYS A 110 9.22 4.48 -2.92
N LEU A 111 8.25 5.00 -3.67
CA LEU A 111 7.03 4.27 -4.01
C LEU A 111 7.33 2.97 -4.79
N LEU A 112 8.34 3.01 -5.67
CA LEU A 112 8.82 1.84 -6.39
C LEU A 112 9.42 0.78 -5.45
N ARG A 113 10.02 1.18 -4.33
CA ARG A 113 10.51 0.26 -3.28
C ARG A 113 9.39 -0.27 -2.39
N TYR A 114 8.37 0.54 -2.10
CA TYR A 114 7.23 0.13 -1.27
C TYR A 114 6.38 -0.94 -1.96
N LYS A 115 6.17 -0.83 -3.27
CA LYS A 115 5.32 -1.75 -4.02
C LYS A 115 5.66 -3.24 -3.81
N PRO A 116 6.90 -3.72 -4.06
CA PRO A 116 7.23 -5.13 -3.90
C PRO A 116 7.14 -5.60 -2.44
N TYR A 117 7.36 -4.72 -1.47
CA TYR A 117 7.18 -5.05 -0.06
C TYR A 117 5.70 -5.28 0.28
N LEU A 118 4.82 -4.39 -0.18
CA LEU A 118 3.38 -4.50 0.03
C LEU A 118 2.79 -5.71 -0.72
N ASP A 119 3.31 -6.03 -1.91
CA ASP A 119 2.94 -7.26 -2.63
C ASP A 119 3.27 -8.51 -1.78
N LYS A 120 4.47 -8.58 -1.19
CA LYS A 120 4.88 -9.68 -0.29
C LYS A 120 4.04 -9.74 0.99
N GLU A 121 3.62 -8.59 1.53
CA GLU A 121 2.75 -8.57 2.70
C GLU A 121 1.38 -9.19 2.38
N VAL A 122 0.78 -8.82 1.24
CA VAL A 122 -0.50 -9.40 0.79
C VAL A 122 -0.36 -10.92 0.66
N GLU A 123 0.72 -11.40 0.03
CA GLU A 123 1.01 -12.83 -0.09
C GLU A 123 1.22 -13.51 1.27
N ARG A 124 1.85 -12.83 2.24
CA ARG A 124 2.00 -13.35 3.61
C ARG A 124 0.63 -13.52 4.27
N CYS A 125 -0.23 -12.51 4.17
CA CYS A 125 -1.58 -12.54 4.74
C CYS A 125 -2.43 -13.66 4.11
N VAL A 126 -2.35 -13.87 2.79
CA VAL A 126 -3.02 -14.98 2.10
C VAL A 126 -2.56 -16.34 2.64
N ARG A 127 -1.24 -16.57 2.70
CA ARG A 127 -0.67 -17.82 3.22
C ARG A 127 -1.08 -18.09 4.67
N ASN A 128 -1.14 -17.05 5.50
CA ASN A 128 -1.60 -17.17 6.88
C ASN A 128 -3.09 -17.56 6.95
N LEU A 129 -3.95 -16.93 6.13
CA LEU A 129 -5.37 -17.31 6.06
C LEU A 129 -5.55 -18.76 5.63
N GLU A 130 -4.83 -19.21 4.62
CA GLU A 130 -4.87 -20.59 4.14
C GLU A 130 -4.46 -21.57 5.25
N ARG A 131 -3.39 -21.25 5.99
CA ARG A 131 -2.93 -22.06 7.12
C ARG A 131 -3.99 -22.12 8.22
N ILE A 132 -4.53 -20.98 8.65
CA ILE A 132 -5.57 -20.90 9.69
C ILE A 132 -6.78 -21.73 9.28
N ARG A 133 -7.25 -21.61 8.03
CA ARG A 133 -8.39 -22.38 7.51
C ARG A 133 -8.12 -23.88 7.43
N SER A 134 -6.92 -24.26 6.98
CA SER A 134 -6.49 -25.67 6.96
C SER A 134 -6.48 -26.27 8.37
N ASP A 135 -5.99 -25.52 9.35
CA ASP A 135 -5.89 -25.99 10.73
C ASP A 135 -7.26 -26.02 11.41
N LEU A 136 -8.14 -25.04 11.11
CA LEU A 136 -9.54 -25.03 11.53
C LEU A 136 -10.31 -26.26 11.02
N GLN A 137 -10.10 -26.68 9.77
CA GLN A 137 -10.75 -27.87 9.19
C GLN A 137 -10.37 -29.19 9.88
N LYS A 138 -9.21 -29.23 10.56
CA LYS A 138 -8.73 -30.43 11.27
C LYS A 138 -9.19 -30.49 12.73
N LEU A 139 -9.81 -29.43 13.24
CA LEU A 139 -10.28 -29.37 14.61
C LEU A 139 -11.62 -30.07 14.78
N ASN A 140 -11.66 -30.99 15.74
CA ASN A 140 -12.88 -31.72 16.13
C ASN A 140 -13.45 -31.25 17.48
N LEU A 141 -12.81 -30.27 18.13
CA LEU A 141 -13.17 -29.77 19.45
C LEU A 141 -13.70 -28.33 19.33
N THR A 142 -14.78 -28.04 20.06
CA THR A 142 -15.49 -26.74 20.02
C THR A 142 -14.70 -25.59 20.64
N GLU A 143 -14.02 -25.78 21.78
CA GLU A 143 -13.26 -24.72 22.45
C GLU A 143 -12.07 -24.18 21.61
N PRO A 144 -11.22 -25.01 20.99
CA PRO A 144 -10.17 -24.52 20.08
C PRO A 144 -10.73 -23.82 18.84
N MET A 145 -11.96 -24.14 18.43
CA MET A 145 -12.56 -23.60 17.20
C MET A 145 -12.78 -22.09 17.29
N GLU A 146 -13.21 -21.58 18.45
CA GLU A 146 -13.47 -20.14 18.66
C GLU A 146 -12.19 -19.31 18.49
N TYR A 147 -11.05 -19.79 19.00
CA TYR A 147 -9.76 -19.12 18.85
C TYR A 147 -9.31 -19.04 17.39
N TYR A 148 -9.54 -20.09 16.59
CA TYR A 148 -9.21 -20.08 15.17
C TYR A 148 -10.13 -19.18 14.36
N LEU A 149 -11.42 -19.10 14.72
CA LEU A 149 -12.35 -18.17 14.08
C LEU A 149 -11.96 -16.71 14.33
N GLU A 150 -11.56 -16.37 15.56
CA GLU A 150 -11.06 -15.03 15.87
C GLU A 150 -9.73 -14.73 15.18
N ALA A 151 -8.80 -15.69 15.15
CA ALA A 151 -7.54 -15.57 14.41
C ALA A 151 -7.78 -15.36 12.90
N GLU A 152 -8.73 -16.09 12.31
CA GLU A 152 -9.11 -15.90 10.92
C GLU A 152 -9.63 -14.47 10.69
N ARG A 153 -10.54 -14.00 11.54
CA ARG A 153 -11.11 -12.65 11.44
C ARG A 153 -10.02 -11.57 11.50
N LEU A 154 -9.10 -11.66 12.47
CA LEU A 154 -7.99 -10.71 12.61
C LEU A 154 -7.08 -10.74 11.38
N GLN A 155 -6.76 -11.94 10.86
CA GLN A 155 -5.93 -12.08 9.67
C GLN A 155 -6.64 -11.55 8.40
N GLN A 156 -7.97 -11.66 8.31
CA GLN A 156 -8.77 -11.07 7.22
C GLN A 156 -8.71 -9.54 7.25
N ILE A 157 -8.77 -8.92 8.44
CA ILE A 157 -8.62 -7.48 8.59
C ILE A 157 -7.23 -7.04 8.11
N GLN A 158 -6.17 -7.71 8.56
CA GLN A 158 -4.80 -7.41 8.12
C GLN A 158 -4.62 -7.60 6.61
N TYR A 159 -5.24 -8.64 6.03
CA TYR A 159 -5.24 -8.86 4.58
C TYR A 159 -5.88 -7.68 3.84
N TYR A 160 -7.05 -7.25 4.28
CA TYR A 160 -7.75 -6.11 3.68
C TYR A 160 -6.92 -4.83 3.76
N GLU A 161 -6.35 -4.52 4.92
CA GLU A 161 -5.47 -3.36 5.11
C GLU A 161 -4.25 -3.40 4.18
N ALA A 162 -3.58 -4.56 4.07
CA ALA A 162 -2.43 -4.73 3.18
C ALA A 162 -2.80 -4.54 1.71
N VAL A 163 -3.98 -5.02 1.27
CA VAL A 163 -4.49 -4.82 -0.09
C VAL A 163 -4.77 -3.33 -0.35
N CYS A 164 -5.44 -2.65 0.57
CA CYS A 164 -5.70 -1.22 0.46
C CYS A 164 -4.41 -0.40 0.37
N ASP A 165 -3.41 -0.69 1.21
CA ASP A 165 -2.12 -0.03 1.21
C ASP A 165 -1.38 -0.24 -0.12
N ARG A 166 -1.35 -1.48 -0.61
CA ARG A 166 -0.76 -1.83 -1.92
C ARG A 166 -1.42 -1.07 -3.06
N GLU A 167 -2.75 -1.03 -3.09
CA GLU A 167 -3.51 -0.35 -4.15
C GLU A 167 -3.34 1.17 -4.09
N ALA A 168 -3.33 1.75 -2.90
CA ALA A 168 -3.09 3.18 -2.71
C ALA A 168 -1.70 3.59 -3.25
N VAL A 169 -0.67 2.79 -2.97
CA VAL A 169 0.68 2.99 -3.53
C VAL A 169 0.67 2.85 -5.04
N TYR A 170 0.02 1.82 -5.59
CA TYR A 170 -0.07 1.60 -7.04
C TYR A 170 -0.70 2.80 -7.77
N TRP A 171 -1.84 3.30 -7.29
CA TRP A 171 -2.52 4.43 -7.90
C TRP A 171 -1.72 5.72 -7.78
N THR A 172 -1.08 5.94 -6.62
CA THR A 172 -0.21 7.11 -6.41
C THR A 172 0.99 7.06 -7.35
N LEU A 173 1.63 5.89 -7.49
CA LEU A 173 2.75 5.66 -8.40
C LEU A 173 2.37 5.97 -9.84
N LYS A 174 1.22 5.47 -10.31
CA LYS A 174 0.70 5.79 -11.65
C LYS A 174 0.54 7.29 -11.86
N ARG A 175 -0.05 8.00 -10.90
CA ARG A 175 -0.26 9.45 -11.01
C ARG A 175 1.05 10.23 -10.99
N VAL A 176 1.99 9.87 -10.12
CA VAL A 176 3.32 10.51 -10.08
C VAL A 176 4.07 10.29 -11.40
N GLN A 177 4.04 9.08 -11.95
CA GLN A 177 4.64 8.78 -13.25
C GLN A 177 4.00 9.60 -14.38
N ALA A 178 2.66 9.71 -14.41
CA ALA A 178 1.97 10.54 -15.40
C ALA A 178 2.33 12.03 -15.25
N ALA A 179 2.38 12.54 -14.02
CA ALA A 179 2.79 13.89 -13.75
C ALA A 179 4.22 14.14 -14.25
N LEU A 180 5.18 13.27 -13.94
CA LEU A 180 6.56 13.41 -14.42
C LEU A 180 6.69 13.19 -15.95
N GLY A 181 5.88 12.32 -16.56
CA GLY A 181 5.88 12.06 -18.00
C GLY A 181 5.34 13.23 -18.83
N SER A 182 4.36 13.98 -18.29
CA SER A 182 3.78 15.16 -18.95
C SER A 182 4.75 16.36 -19.12
N SER A 183 6.00 16.28 -18.61
CA SER A 183 7.04 17.28 -18.94
C SER A 183 7.83 17.00 -20.22
N GLY A 184 7.65 15.83 -20.86
CA GLY A 184 8.24 15.55 -22.16
C GLY A 184 7.40 16.14 -23.29
N ILE A 185 7.92 17.16 -23.96
CA ILE A 185 7.40 17.66 -25.24
C ILE A 185 7.43 16.51 -26.26
N GLY A 186 6.26 16.16 -26.82
CA GLY A 186 6.13 15.44 -28.09
C GLY A 186 6.51 13.96 -28.09
N GLY A 187 5.49 13.10 -28.01
CA GLY A 187 5.53 11.79 -28.66
C GLY A 187 6.29 10.69 -27.95
N PHE A 188 5.76 10.19 -26.83
CA PHE A 188 5.87 8.76 -26.53
C PHE A 188 4.54 8.26 -25.99
N ALA A 189 3.79 7.57 -26.86
CA ALA A 189 2.84 6.58 -26.42
C ALA A 189 3.64 5.52 -25.66
N VAL A 190 3.70 5.64 -24.33
CA VAL A 190 4.07 4.52 -23.49
C VAL A 190 2.96 3.49 -23.71
N ARG A 191 3.24 2.53 -24.60
CA ARG A 191 2.44 1.32 -24.76
C ARG A 191 2.45 0.64 -23.39
N ASP A 192 1.36 0.80 -22.66
CA ASP A 192 1.09 0.08 -21.42
C ASP A 192 1.00 -1.41 -21.78
N PRO A 193 1.95 -2.27 -21.38
CA PRO A 193 1.91 -3.70 -21.74
C PRO A 193 0.76 -4.45 -21.05
N PHE A 194 -0.05 -3.78 -20.23
CA PHE A 194 -1.14 -4.40 -19.47
C PHE A 194 -2.47 -3.65 -19.57
N THR A 195 -2.77 -3.00 -20.70
CA THR A 195 -4.14 -2.60 -21.00
C THR A 195 -4.95 -3.83 -21.44
N PRO A 196 -5.96 -4.29 -20.67
CA PRO A 196 -6.88 -5.29 -21.18
C PRO A 196 -7.63 -4.68 -22.37
N ASN A 197 -7.59 -5.37 -23.51
CA ASN A 197 -8.39 -5.08 -24.70
C ASN A 197 -9.88 -5.16 -24.32
N VAL A 198 -10.44 -4.05 -23.86
CA VAL A 198 -11.89 -3.86 -23.76
C VAL A 198 -12.21 -2.67 -24.65
N PRO A 199 -12.98 -2.85 -25.73
CA PRO A 199 -13.43 -1.72 -26.53
C PRO A 199 -14.36 -0.87 -25.68
N ILE A 200 -13.85 0.25 -25.17
CA ILE A 200 -14.67 1.32 -24.61
C ILE A 200 -15.39 1.95 -25.79
N TYR A 201 -16.67 1.61 -25.93
CA TYR A 201 -17.60 2.30 -26.79
C TYR A 201 -17.50 3.80 -26.54
N SER A 202 -17.13 4.55 -27.59
CA SER A 202 -17.16 6.01 -27.57
C SER A 202 -18.61 6.49 -27.40
N PRO A 203 -18.94 7.33 -26.40
CA PRO A 203 -20.18 8.06 -26.45
C PRO A 203 -20.08 9.08 -27.59
N SER A 204 -21.04 8.99 -28.50
CA SER A 204 -21.16 9.80 -29.71
C SER A 204 -21.22 11.30 -29.40
N ARG A 205 -20.61 12.04 -30.33
CA ARG A 205 -20.77 13.48 -30.60
C ARG A 205 -22.19 13.99 -30.30
N GLU A 206 -22.26 15.11 -29.59
CA GLU A 206 -23.39 16.04 -29.69
C GLU A 206 -23.58 16.50 -31.15
N PRO A 207 -24.82 16.63 -31.64
CA PRO A 207 -25.06 17.25 -32.95
C PRO A 207 -24.98 18.78 -32.83
N GLU A 208 -24.10 19.36 -33.64
CA GLU A 208 -24.10 20.79 -33.96
C GLU A 208 -25.47 21.18 -34.56
N ILE A 209 -26.11 22.17 -33.93
CA ILE A 209 -27.31 22.82 -34.44
C ILE A 209 -26.85 23.81 -35.52
N HIS A 210 -27.07 23.47 -36.79
CA HIS A 210 -27.06 24.43 -37.89
C HIS A 210 -28.48 24.79 -38.30
N PRO A 211 -28.80 26.09 -38.49
CA PRO A 211 -30.11 26.53 -38.92
C PRO A 211 -30.19 26.49 -40.46
N GLY A 212 -31.16 25.75 -40.99
CA GLY A 212 -31.64 25.95 -42.35
C GLY A 212 -31.85 24.69 -43.18
N GLY A 213 -33.11 24.42 -43.51
CA GLY A 213 -33.48 24.00 -44.86
C GLY A 213 -33.87 22.54 -45.08
N LEU A 214 -35.19 22.35 -45.24
CA LEU A 214 -35.86 21.48 -46.23
C LEU A 214 -35.74 19.95 -46.08
N GLY A 215 -36.79 19.40 -45.46
CA GLY A 215 -37.70 18.44 -46.09
C GLY A 215 -37.11 17.14 -46.64
N GLU A 216 -37.35 16.05 -45.91
CA GLU A 216 -37.79 14.79 -46.52
C GLU A 216 -38.58 13.99 -45.49
N GLU A 217 -39.85 13.72 -45.82
CA GLU A 217 -40.66 12.71 -45.17
C GLU A 217 -40.06 11.34 -45.47
N VAL A 218 -39.85 10.52 -44.45
CA VAL A 218 -39.92 9.07 -44.63
C VAL A 218 -40.54 8.43 -43.40
N ASP A 219 -41.64 7.76 -43.69
CA ASP A 219 -42.52 7.01 -42.84
C ASP A 219 -41.83 6.02 -41.89
N GLY A 220 -42.49 5.84 -40.74
CA GLY A 220 -42.73 4.50 -40.21
C GLY A 220 -41.67 3.95 -39.27
N LEU A 221 -41.91 4.08 -37.96
CA LEU A 221 -42.02 2.96 -36.99
C LEU A 221 -42.10 3.52 -35.56
N LEU A 222 -43.23 4.15 -35.23
CA LEU A 222 -43.75 4.10 -33.85
C LEU A 222 -44.77 2.96 -33.82
N SER A 223 -44.49 1.93 -33.05
CA SER A 223 -45.57 1.14 -32.44
C SER A 223 -45.11 0.66 -31.06
N LEU A 224 -45.21 1.57 -30.09
CA LEU A 224 -45.34 1.24 -28.68
C LEU A 224 -46.64 0.44 -28.53
N GLY A 225 -46.53 -0.79 -28.03
CA GLY A 225 -47.65 -1.72 -27.92
C GLY A 225 -48.76 -1.24 -26.96
N PRO A 226 -49.93 -1.87 -27.08
CA PRO A 226 -50.64 -2.29 -25.88
C PRO A 226 -51.16 -3.72 -26.03
N LEU A 227 -51.06 -4.54 -24.99
CA LEU A 227 -51.91 -5.73 -24.87
C LEU A 227 -52.30 -5.95 -23.42
N ASP A 228 -53.47 -5.42 -23.10
CA ASP A 228 -54.26 -5.76 -21.92
C ASP A 228 -54.87 -7.16 -22.09
N LYS A 229 -54.77 -7.93 -21.00
CA LYS A 229 -55.70 -8.95 -20.45
C LYS A 229 -56.72 -9.64 -21.37
N ASN A 230 -56.67 -10.97 -21.35
CA ASN A 230 -57.82 -11.88 -21.12
C ASN A 230 -57.26 -13.33 -21.06
N SER A 231 -57.82 -14.32 -20.38
CA SER A 231 -59.04 -14.47 -19.60
C SER A 231 -58.98 -15.84 -18.91
N ARG A 232 -59.59 -15.91 -17.73
CA ARG A 232 -59.95 -17.07 -16.90
C ARG A 232 -60.02 -18.43 -17.62
N GLN A 233 -59.40 -19.44 -16.99
CA GLN A 233 -59.84 -20.83 -17.03
C GLN A 233 -61.28 -20.94 -16.49
N ARG A 234 -62.21 -21.38 -17.33
CA ARG A 234 -63.21 -22.43 -17.06
C ARG A 234 -63.84 -22.85 -18.38
#